data_AF-A0A8S3BLA2-F1
#
_entry.id   AF-A0A8S3BLA2-F1
#
_cell.length_a   1.000
_cell.length_b   1.000
_cell.length_c   1.000
_cell.angle_alpha   90.00
_cell.angle_beta   90.00
_cell.angle_gamma   90.00
#
_symmetry.space_group_name_H-M   'P 1'
#
loop_
_entity.id
_entity.type
_entity.pdbx_description
1 polymer ?
#
loop_
_entity_poly.entity_id
_entity_poly.type
_entity_poly.pdbx_seq_one_letter_code
_entity_poly.pdbx_strand_id
1 'polypeptide(L)'
;NLNHLTSLIDLRQIEKDFLINENIFLRNQVHNLLSFDSNGHAPFHHNLLYQSSILFNQFVDNRPSLLTKYPYLPSSCITLIGSHNVTIQRNLFENIQYNYELIAALVTDTINTTLDATANWWGSDVGQAIQNRILDFKKRSDHAYVKWNPFLACRELTCAQIQLPIQTILQMNRPLRGLITSNTIIHRRREPYLINGDLTVLPGAILTIEPGVELHFAPNTGLLVLGNLNASGTPKDPIVMRLANKNFVNEQIANGHNPYQYHFTDEVPFSKYKFNPLIDRLQIRLDIGRTENEGFLQIYNWTRRDWSYVCHDTFRQLFSYRLICHQLGLPWRNVLAHPDSFYLFDYQKLPLWQETIDCSGNEPSISSCSFTTENNNICSKLFYVSCYDDNLLYTVNSNVQPDFSNNPGGYPLPHSSPTYESPQSWNGIRFANSEYEEDLSSLDYTKHDQSLLRYVLISETSDYQPAIQTIYRTPAIERIHIEHSRHIGFEFLLPKQSILFGYSRITNSLDLAVNGLVYYGQSTHEKSTFDLLYEQNINGKPFSLLDICNAHRIVNIKYRLITYYKYGSDYQTCSKLFCSNNPYKIGIRFFQANLLNSTYQNDWIEIHRVTNDENGHEKNELLTYLTNG
;
A
#
# COMPACT_ATOMS: atom_id res chain seq x y z
N ASN A 1 0.67 7.24 -1.35
CA ASN A 1 1.40 8.51 -1.13
C ASN A 1 0.52 9.71 -1.42
N LEU A 2 0.02 10.39 -0.39
CA LEU A 2 -0.67 11.67 -0.46
C LEU A 2 0.39 12.79 -0.54
N ASN A 3 1.14 12.89 -1.64
CA ASN A 3 2.13 13.95 -1.77
C ASN A 3 1.45 15.31 -2.01
N HIS A 4 1.43 16.10 -0.93
CA HIS A 4 1.45 17.56 -0.85
C HIS A 4 0.37 18.32 -1.63
N LEU A 5 -0.86 18.13 -1.14
CA LEU A 5 -2.01 18.95 -1.47
C LEU A 5 -2.00 20.23 -0.63
N THR A 6 -2.65 21.29 -1.11
CA THR A 6 -2.83 22.57 -0.43
C THR A 6 -3.54 22.39 0.91
N SER A 7 -2.79 22.11 1.98
CA SER A 7 -3.28 22.13 3.35
C SER A 7 -3.19 23.54 3.94
N LEU A 8 -4.13 23.91 4.82
CA LEU A 8 -4.03 25.18 5.55
C LEU A 8 -2.89 25.13 6.56
N ILE A 9 -2.74 24.01 7.25
CA ILE A 9 -1.63 23.71 8.15
C ILE A 9 -1.04 22.36 7.74
N ASP A 10 0.27 22.36 7.46
CA ASP A 10 1.05 21.17 7.11
C ASP A 10 2.17 21.00 8.14
N LEU A 11 2.08 19.94 8.94
CA LEU A 11 3.10 19.58 9.94
C LEU A 11 3.78 18.29 9.47
N ARG A 12 5.10 18.33 9.29
CA ARG A 12 5.88 17.22 8.71
C ARG A 12 6.97 16.73 9.65
N GLN A 13 7.38 15.48 9.43
CA GLN A 13 8.41 14.78 10.21
C GLN A 13 8.16 14.92 11.71
N ILE A 14 6.91 14.77 12.12
CA ILE A 14 6.53 14.86 13.52
C ILE A 14 7.06 13.64 14.28
N GLU A 15 7.76 13.90 15.37
CA GLU A 15 8.36 12.87 16.24
C GLU A 15 7.77 12.87 17.67
N LYS A 16 6.73 13.67 17.89
CA LYS A 16 6.08 13.91 19.18
C LYS A 16 4.63 13.45 19.15
N ASP A 17 4.10 13.07 20.30
CA ASP A 17 2.66 12.86 20.45
C ASP A 17 1.93 14.21 20.34
N PHE A 18 0.78 14.21 19.67
CA PHE A 18 -0.02 15.41 19.47
C PHE A 18 -1.38 15.33 20.13
N LEU A 19 -1.84 16.45 20.69
CA LEU A 19 -3.19 16.65 21.21
C LEU A 19 -3.92 17.71 20.39
N ILE A 20 -5.04 17.34 19.78
CA ILE A 20 -5.97 18.27 19.14
C ILE A 20 -7.21 18.32 20.02
N ASN A 21 -7.36 19.39 20.80
CA ASN A 21 -8.45 19.50 21.77
C ASN A 21 -9.14 20.87 21.78
N GLU A 22 -10.47 20.89 21.92
CA GLU A 22 -11.27 22.12 22.02
C GLU A 22 -11.15 23.07 20.82
N ASN A 23 -11.00 22.52 19.61
CA ASN A 23 -11.01 23.30 18.37
C ASN A 23 -12.38 23.24 17.66
N ILE A 24 -12.66 24.28 16.87
CA ILE A 24 -13.88 24.42 16.08
C ILE A 24 -13.50 24.45 14.60
N PHE A 25 -14.02 23.49 13.82
CA PHE A 25 -13.77 23.32 12.39
C PHE A 25 -15.09 23.42 11.61
N LEU A 26 -15.34 24.58 10.97
CA LEU A 26 -16.62 24.86 10.32
C LEU A 26 -16.46 25.27 8.86
N ARG A 27 -17.24 24.63 7.97
CA ARG A 27 -17.43 25.06 6.57
C ARG A 27 -16.13 25.33 5.80
N ASN A 28 -15.07 24.59 6.08
CA ASN A 28 -13.80 24.74 5.39
C ASN A 28 -13.87 24.19 3.94
N GLN A 29 -13.11 24.82 3.04
CA GLN A 29 -13.14 24.54 1.59
C GLN A 29 -11.75 24.33 0.96
N VAL A 30 -10.66 24.47 1.73
CA VAL A 30 -9.31 24.00 1.35
C VAL A 30 -9.34 22.49 1.12
N HIS A 31 -8.51 21.90 0.25
CA HIS A 31 -8.55 20.45 -0.01
C HIS A 31 -8.24 19.59 1.22
N ASN A 32 -7.24 19.99 2.02
CA ASN A 32 -6.99 19.47 3.35
C ASN A 32 -6.93 20.63 4.34
N LEU A 33 -7.50 20.55 5.54
CA LEU A 33 -7.35 21.62 6.51
C LEU A 33 -6.06 21.45 7.34
N LEU A 34 -5.99 20.36 8.11
CA LEU A 34 -4.81 19.97 8.87
C LEU A 34 -4.20 18.70 8.25
N SER A 35 -2.93 18.75 7.89
CA SER A 35 -2.15 17.60 7.42
C SER A 35 -1.02 17.33 8.39
N PHE A 36 -0.96 16.09 8.89
CA PHE A 36 0.09 15.59 9.76
C PHE A 36 0.83 14.49 9.04
N ASP A 37 2.12 14.70 8.81
CA ASP A 37 3.06 13.68 8.40
C ASP A 37 3.99 13.37 9.58
N SER A 38 3.81 12.17 10.12
CA SER A 38 4.50 11.68 11.32
C SER A 38 5.46 10.53 11.03
N ASN A 39 6.09 10.56 9.86
CA ASN A 39 7.16 9.62 9.49
C ASN A 39 8.51 9.92 10.17
N GLY A 40 8.63 11.00 10.97
CA GLY A 40 9.86 11.31 11.70
C GLY A 40 10.09 10.34 12.87
N HIS A 41 11.32 10.18 13.35
CA HIS A 41 11.66 9.30 14.48
C HIS A 41 12.60 10.04 15.43
N ALA A 42 12.16 10.31 16.66
CA ALA A 42 13.00 10.97 17.66
C ALA A 42 14.06 10.02 18.22
N PRO A 43 15.30 10.49 18.46
CA PRO A 43 16.30 9.72 19.18
C PRO A 43 15.87 9.42 20.62
N PHE A 44 16.23 8.21 21.06
CA PHE A 44 15.91 7.56 22.33
C PHE A 44 16.01 8.45 23.57
N HIS A 45 14.89 9.03 23.98
CA HIS A 45 14.71 9.55 25.34
C HIS A 45 13.32 9.19 25.82
N HIS A 46 13.21 8.18 26.67
CA HIS A 46 11.94 7.74 27.24
C HIS A 46 11.26 8.79 28.15
N ASN A 47 11.98 9.85 28.55
CA ASN A 47 11.55 10.73 29.64
C ASN A 47 11.19 12.17 29.24
N LEU A 48 11.14 12.50 27.95
CA LEU A 48 10.72 13.84 27.50
C LEU A 48 9.61 13.73 26.45
N LEU A 49 8.46 13.20 26.87
CA LEU A 49 7.19 13.30 26.14
C LEU A 49 6.75 14.79 26.10
N TYR A 50 7.39 15.58 25.25
CA TYR A 50 6.86 16.90 24.91
C TYR A 50 5.63 16.69 24.04
N GLN A 51 4.44 16.67 24.64
CA GLN A 51 3.18 16.65 23.91
C GLN A 51 3.00 18.00 23.22
N SER A 52 2.92 18.00 21.89
CA SER A 52 2.54 19.20 21.13
C SER A 52 1.03 19.29 21.05
N SER A 53 0.47 20.49 21.13
CA SER A 53 -0.98 20.66 21.23
C SER A 53 -1.52 21.74 20.30
N ILE A 54 -2.65 21.47 19.66
CA ILE A 54 -3.49 22.44 18.95
C ILE A 54 -4.76 22.60 19.78
N LEU A 55 -4.89 23.73 20.48
CA LEU A 55 -5.93 23.95 21.47
C LEU A 55 -6.70 25.24 21.23
N PHE A 56 -8.02 25.22 21.44
CA PHE A 56 -8.88 26.43 21.49
C PHE A 56 -8.90 27.27 20.20
N ASN A 57 -8.68 26.66 19.03
CA ASN A 57 -8.66 27.37 17.75
C ASN A 57 -10.02 27.33 17.05
N GLN A 58 -10.27 28.33 16.20
CA GLN A 58 -11.42 28.36 15.30
C GLN A 58 -10.93 28.42 13.84
N PHE A 59 -11.21 27.38 13.07
CA PHE A 59 -10.93 27.29 11.65
C PHE A 59 -12.25 27.32 10.89
N VAL A 60 -12.59 28.49 10.36
CA VAL A 60 -13.91 28.76 9.77
C VAL A 60 -13.75 29.35 8.38
N ASP A 61 -14.50 28.80 7.42
CA ASP A 61 -14.63 29.33 6.05
C ASP A 61 -13.29 29.56 5.32
N ASN A 62 -12.26 28.75 5.60
CA ASN A 62 -10.97 28.81 4.92
C ASN A 62 -11.11 28.31 3.47
N ARG A 63 -10.99 29.20 2.49
CA ARG A 63 -11.08 28.89 1.04
C ARG A 63 -9.67 28.86 0.43
N PRO A 64 -9.28 27.83 -0.34
CA PRO A 64 -9.51 27.90 -1.79
C PRO A 64 -9.72 26.56 -2.53
N SER A 65 -10.50 26.57 -3.64
CA SER A 65 -9.97 26.41 -5.01
C SER A 65 -11.07 26.60 -6.08
N LEU A 66 -10.73 27.22 -7.22
CA LEU A 66 -11.54 27.16 -8.45
C LEU A 66 -11.16 25.98 -9.35
N LEU A 67 -10.09 25.24 -9.04
CA LEU A 67 -9.63 24.04 -9.75
C LEU A 67 -8.70 23.27 -8.80
N THR A 68 -9.11 22.10 -8.31
CA THR A 68 -8.18 21.18 -7.62
C THR A 68 -7.18 20.65 -8.64
N LYS A 69 -5.88 20.83 -8.34
CA LYS A 69 -4.76 20.32 -9.16
C LYS A 69 -4.71 18.77 -9.20
N TYR A 70 -5.44 18.12 -8.28
CA TYR A 70 -5.54 16.67 -8.16
C TYR A 70 -6.97 16.26 -7.72
N PRO A 71 -7.92 16.07 -8.65
CA PRO A 71 -9.32 15.70 -8.36
C PRO A 71 -9.50 14.30 -7.74
N TYR A 72 -8.41 13.54 -7.62
CA TYR A 72 -8.38 12.11 -7.33
C TYR A 72 -8.29 11.75 -5.84
N LEU A 73 -7.76 12.66 -5.03
CA LEU A 73 -7.50 12.42 -3.61
C LEU A 73 -8.71 12.88 -2.78
N PRO A 74 -9.13 12.10 -1.77
CA PRO A 74 -10.26 12.49 -0.93
C PRO A 74 -9.90 13.71 -0.09
N SER A 75 -10.77 14.71 -0.09
CA SER A 75 -10.62 15.93 0.70
C SER A 75 -10.99 15.69 2.16
N SER A 76 -10.26 16.29 3.10
CA SER A 76 -10.55 16.13 4.53
C SER A 76 -10.19 17.29 5.46
N CYS A 77 -10.86 17.34 6.62
CA CYS A 77 -10.52 18.31 7.66
C CYS A 77 -9.19 17.93 8.34
N ILE A 78 -9.04 16.70 8.81
CA ILE A 78 -7.78 16.23 9.40
C ILE A 78 -7.29 15.02 8.63
N THR A 79 -6.07 15.09 8.14
CA THR A 79 -5.37 13.98 7.49
C THR A 79 -4.17 13.61 8.34
N LEU A 80 -4.19 12.40 8.90
CA LEU A 80 -3.07 11.84 9.65
C LEU A 80 -2.37 10.80 8.77
N ILE A 81 -1.09 10.99 8.55
CA ILE A 81 -0.22 10.11 7.79
C ILE A 81 0.99 9.77 8.65
N GLY A 82 1.43 8.52 8.52
CA GLY A 82 2.65 8.06 9.15
C GLY A 82 2.35 7.19 10.35
N SER A 83 2.93 7.50 11.48
CA SER A 83 3.05 6.54 12.57
C SER A 83 2.73 7.13 13.95
N HIS A 84 3.00 8.39 14.24
CA HIS A 84 2.81 8.92 15.61
C HIS A 84 1.36 8.96 16.09
N ASN A 85 1.19 8.83 17.41
CA ASN A 85 -0.13 8.87 18.03
C ASN A 85 -0.65 10.31 18.12
N VAL A 86 -1.88 10.52 17.68
CA VAL A 86 -2.56 11.82 17.72
C VAL A 86 -3.88 11.65 18.47
N THR A 87 -4.02 12.31 19.61
CA THR A 87 -5.28 12.30 20.36
C THR A 87 -6.14 13.45 19.89
N ILE A 88 -7.36 13.17 19.42
CA ILE A 88 -8.32 14.15 18.93
C ILE A 88 -9.53 14.12 19.84
N GLN A 89 -9.68 15.06 20.76
CA GLN A 89 -10.79 15.05 21.73
C GLN A 89 -11.50 16.39 21.82
N ARG A 90 -12.80 16.41 22.13
CA ARG A 90 -13.56 17.65 22.35
C ARG A 90 -13.40 18.69 21.24
N ASN A 91 -13.44 18.29 19.98
CA ASN A 91 -13.47 19.21 18.84
C ASN A 91 -14.85 19.21 18.18
N LEU A 92 -15.17 20.28 17.45
CA LEU A 92 -16.42 20.43 16.72
C LEU A 92 -16.14 20.40 15.21
N PHE A 93 -16.57 19.34 14.54
CA PHE A 93 -16.46 19.17 13.09
C PHE A 93 -17.81 19.41 12.41
N GLU A 94 -17.85 20.30 11.43
CA GLU A 94 -19.00 20.49 10.55
C GLU A 94 -18.56 21.03 9.17
N ASN A 95 -17.95 20.15 8.38
CA ASN A 95 -17.39 20.50 7.08
C ASN A 95 -18.02 19.64 5.98
N ILE A 96 -19.30 19.87 5.71
CA ILE A 96 -20.14 19.08 4.77
C ILE A 96 -19.51 18.94 3.38
N GLN A 97 -18.68 19.90 2.96
CA GLN A 97 -18.02 19.90 1.66
C GLN A 97 -16.86 18.89 1.53
N TYR A 98 -16.27 18.44 2.65
CA TYR A 98 -15.23 17.42 2.61
C TYR A 98 -15.78 16.04 2.27
N ASN A 99 -14.92 15.14 1.79
CA ASN A 99 -15.26 13.72 1.73
C ASN A 99 -15.26 13.11 3.15
N TYR A 100 -14.25 13.46 3.96
CA TYR A 100 -14.08 12.97 5.34
C TYR A 100 -13.75 14.10 6.32
N GLU A 101 -14.21 14.03 7.56
CA GLU A 101 -13.70 14.90 8.63
C GLU A 101 -12.31 14.44 9.10
N LEU A 102 -12.09 13.12 9.14
CA LEU A 102 -10.83 12.53 9.60
C LEU A 102 -10.41 11.40 8.66
N ILE A 103 -9.16 11.46 8.19
CA ILE A 103 -8.45 10.36 7.53
C ILE A 103 -7.35 9.87 8.47
N ALA A 104 -7.48 8.64 8.96
CA ALA A 104 -6.51 8.00 9.84
C ALA A 104 -5.56 7.07 9.05
N ALA A 105 -4.83 7.62 8.08
CA ALA A 105 -3.85 6.90 7.26
C ALA A 105 -2.54 6.63 8.02
N LEU A 106 -2.68 6.31 9.31
CA LEU A 106 -1.60 5.79 10.13
C LEU A 106 -1.34 4.34 9.71
N VAL A 107 -0.07 4.01 9.55
CA VAL A 107 0.34 2.67 9.14
C VAL A 107 0.12 1.70 10.29
N THR A 108 -0.57 0.60 10.03
CA THR A 108 -0.89 -0.41 11.05
C THR A 108 -0.43 -1.78 10.61
N ASP A 109 0.35 -2.43 11.46
CA ASP A 109 0.78 -3.83 11.34
C ASP A 109 -0.07 -4.79 12.22
N THR A 110 -0.90 -4.22 13.11
CA THR A 110 -1.73 -4.94 14.09
C THR A 110 -3.08 -4.26 14.28
N ILE A 111 -4.08 -5.03 14.76
CA ILE A 111 -5.44 -4.52 15.03
C ILE A 111 -5.53 -3.62 16.28
N ASN A 112 -4.50 -3.60 17.12
CA ASN A 112 -4.50 -2.87 18.40
C ASN A 112 -4.08 -1.39 18.25
N THR A 113 -3.71 -0.98 17.05
CA THR A 113 -3.42 0.42 16.70
C THR A 113 -4.70 1.25 16.68
N THR A 114 -5.04 1.82 17.83
CA THR A 114 -6.22 2.67 17.97
C THR A 114 -5.85 4.14 18.03
N LEU A 115 -6.50 4.95 17.22
CA LEU A 115 -6.50 6.40 17.31
C LEU A 115 -7.65 6.85 18.23
N ASP A 116 -7.34 7.58 19.29
CA ASP A 116 -8.38 8.16 20.14
C ASP A 116 -8.96 9.42 19.50
N ALA A 117 -10.20 9.30 19.02
CA ALA A 117 -10.99 10.41 18.48
C ALA A 117 -12.31 10.58 19.25
N THR A 118 -12.32 10.24 20.54
CA THR A 118 -13.51 10.31 21.40
C THR A 118 -13.89 11.75 21.70
N ALA A 119 -15.11 11.95 22.22
CA ALA A 119 -15.57 13.23 22.71
C ALA A 119 -15.64 14.36 21.66
N ASN A 120 -15.68 14.07 20.36
CA ASN A 120 -15.86 15.09 19.32
C ASN A 120 -17.32 15.20 18.88
N TRP A 121 -17.72 16.35 18.35
CA TRP A 121 -18.95 16.50 17.55
C TRP A 121 -18.60 16.30 16.08
N TRP A 122 -19.30 15.41 15.38
CA TRP A 122 -18.99 15.01 14.00
C TRP A 122 -19.97 15.55 12.96
N GLY A 123 -20.79 16.55 13.33
CA GLY A 123 -21.85 17.09 12.48
C GLY A 123 -23.17 16.31 12.54
N SER A 124 -23.22 15.19 13.27
CA SER A 124 -24.40 14.35 13.44
C SER A 124 -24.33 13.56 14.75
N ASP A 125 -25.49 13.22 15.31
CA ASP A 125 -25.70 12.31 16.43
C ASP A 125 -26.03 10.87 15.98
N VAL A 126 -26.06 10.61 14.68
CA VAL A 126 -26.35 9.29 14.10
C VAL A 126 -25.04 8.55 13.82
N GLY A 127 -24.79 7.46 14.55
CA GLY A 127 -23.53 6.71 14.46
C GLY A 127 -23.08 6.29 13.05
N GLN A 128 -24.02 5.91 12.17
CA GLN A 128 -23.70 5.57 10.78
C GLN A 128 -23.24 6.80 9.98
N ALA A 129 -23.84 7.96 10.21
CA ALA A 129 -23.43 9.21 9.57
C ALA A 129 -22.03 9.61 10.03
N ILE A 130 -21.74 9.49 11.34
CA ILE A 130 -20.40 9.72 11.91
C ILE A 130 -19.35 8.80 11.27
N GLN A 131 -19.60 7.49 11.26
CA GLN A 131 -18.66 6.51 10.70
C GLN A 131 -18.42 6.74 9.20
N ASN A 132 -19.42 7.22 8.46
CA ASN A 132 -19.26 7.56 7.04
C ASN A 132 -18.31 8.76 6.84
N ARG A 133 -18.18 9.65 7.81
CA ARG A 133 -17.27 10.82 7.77
C ARG A 133 -15.84 10.52 8.20
N ILE A 134 -15.53 9.32 8.68
CA ILE A 134 -14.19 8.94 9.16
C ILE A 134 -13.61 7.84 8.27
N LEU A 135 -12.44 8.05 7.66
CA LEU A 135 -11.71 7.02 6.92
C LEU A 135 -10.74 6.29 7.87
N ASP A 136 -11.13 5.08 8.30
CA ASP A 136 -10.44 4.25 9.29
C ASP A 136 -10.28 2.79 8.84
N PHE A 137 -9.76 1.95 9.74
CA PHE A 137 -9.61 0.50 9.55
C PHE A 137 -10.88 -0.23 9.04
N LYS A 138 -12.09 0.26 9.38
CA LYS A 138 -13.35 -0.38 8.96
C LYS A 138 -13.66 -0.16 7.48
N LYS A 139 -13.02 0.82 6.84
CA LYS A 139 -13.14 1.08 5.39
C LYS A 139 -11.92 0.59 4.64
N ARG A 140 -10.74 0.72 5.25
CA ARG A 140 -9.45 0.37 4.66
C ARG A 140 -8.57 -0.34 5.69
N SER A 141 -8.23 -1.58 5.41
CA SER A 141 -7.45 -2.46 6.30
C SER A 141 -6.00 -2.03 6.53
N ASP A 142 -5.53 -0.97 5.86
CA ASP A 142 -4.19 -0.38 6.00
C ASP A 142 -4.17 0.94 6.81
N HIS A 143 -5.29 1.29 7.46
CA HIS A 143 -5.50 2.49 8.28
C HIS A 143 -5.69 2.15 9.77
N ALA A 144 -5.46 3.11 10.66
CA ALA A 144 -5.75 2.94 12.10
C ALA A 144 -7.23 2.82 12.42
N TYR A 145 -7.53 2.03 13.45
CA TYR A 145 -8.88 1.97 14.00
C TYR A 145 -9.18 3.26 14.76
N VAL A 146 -10.24 3.97 14.40
CA VAL A 146 -10.59 5.24 15.05
C VAL A 146 -11.66 5.01 16.11
N LYS A 147 -11.31 5.29 17.37
CA LYS A 147 -12.26 5.28 18.49
C LYS A 147 -13.00 6.61 18.55
N TRP A 148 -14.13 6.72 17.87
CA TRP A 148 -14.96 7.93 17.84
C TRP A 148 -16.12 7.93 18.87
N ASN A 149 -16.48 6.76 19.41
CA ASN A 149 -17.57 6.55 20.38
C ASN A 149 -16.95 6.33 21.78
N PRO A 150 -17.29 7.13 22.82
CA PRO A 150 -18.37 8.14 22.89
C PRO A 150 -18.04 9.47 22.18
N PHE A 151 -19.08 10.23 21.81
CA PHE A 151 -19.00 11.51 21.08
C PHE A 151 -19.90 12.59 21.73
N LEU A 152 -19.80 13.86 21.33
CA LEU A 152 -20.62 14.95 21.92
C LEU A 152 -22.08 14.84 21.49
N ALA A 153 -23.03 15.02 22.41
CA ALA A 153 -24.46 14.91 22.14
C ALA A 153 -25.04 16.06 21.30
N CYS A 154 -24.36 17.21 21.30
CA CYS A 154 -24.81 18.40 20.60
C CYS A 154 -23.62 19.22 20.08
N ARG A 155 -23.94 20.22 19.25
CA ARG A 155 -23.01 21.13 18.58
C ARG A 155 -22.40 22.18 19.54
N GLU A 156 -21.98 21.79 20.74
CA GLU A 156 -21.24 22.65 21.67
C GLU A 156 -20.15 21.85 22.37
N LEU A 157 -19.00 22.49 22.63
CA LEU A 157 -17.87 21.86 23.32
C LEU A 157 -18.19 21.49 24.79
N THR A 158 -19.18 22.15 25.36
CA THR A 158 -19.72 21.94 26.72
C THR A 158 -20.71 20.77 26.81
N CYS A 159 -21.14 20.22 25.66
CA CYS A 159 -22.12 19.14 25.64
C CYS A 159 -21.63 17.88 26.37
N ALA A 160 -22.57 17.13 26.94
CA ALA A 160 -22.30 15.83 27.50
C ALA A 160 -21.86 14.84 26.40
N GLN A 161 -21.03 13.86 26.78
CA GLN A 161 -20.68 12.74 25.92
C GLN A 161 -21.79 11.69 25.95
N ILE A 162 -22.15 11.17 24.79
CA ILE A 162 -23.07 10.04 24.65
C ILE A 162 -22.35 8.88 23.99
N GLN A 163 -22.75 7.68 24.40
CA GLN A 163 -22.25 6.44 23.82
C GLN A 163 -23.40 5.71 23.12
N LEU A 164 -23.23 5.38 21.85
CA LEU A 164 -24.17 4.53 21.14
C LEU A 164 -23.85 3.05 21.38
N PRO A 165 -24.87 2.17 21.48
CA PRO A 165 -24.64 0.73 21.50
C PRO A 165 -24.02 0.28 20.17
N ILE A 166 -22.89 -0.41 20.22
CA ILE A 166 -22.18 -0.87 19.03
C ILE A 166 -22.96 -2.06 18.45
N GLN A 167 -23.72 -1.83 17.38
CA GLN A 167 -24.27 -2.91 16.57
C GLN A 167 -23.39 -3.12 15.33
N THR A 168 -22.48 -4.10 15.40
CA THR A 168 -21.69 -4.60 14.26
C THR A 168 -22.40 -5.76 13.58
N ILE A 169 -23.69 -5.60 13.25
CA ILE A 169 -24.41 -6.63 12.49
C ILE A 169 -24.14 -6.39 11.02
N LEU A 170 -23.48 -7.35 10.36
CA LEU A 170 -23.29 -7.34 8.93
C LEU A 170 -24.67 -7.44 8.25
N GLN A 171 -25.11 -6.38 7.58
CA GLN A 171 -26.42 -6.35 6.94
C GLN A 171 -26.35 -6.98 5.54
N MET A 172 -26.80 -8.23 5.42
CA MET A 172 -26.78 -8.98 4.15
C MET A 172 -27.62 -8.38 3.02
N ASN A 173 -28.57 -7.49 3.35
CA ASN A 173 -29.43 -6.79 2.39
C ASN A 173 -28.79 -5.50 1.84
N ARG A 174 -27.57 -5.17 2.25
CA ARG A 174 -26.85 -3.98 1.81
C ARG A 174 -25.47 -4.38 1.28
N PRO A 175 -24.78 -3.49 0.53
CA PRO A 175 -23.37 -3.69 0.22
C PRO A 175 -22.57 -3.96 1.50
N LEU A 176 -21.74 -5.01 1.47
CA LEU A 176 -20.98 -5.48 2.61
C LEU A 176 -19.66 -4.71 2.72
N ARG A 177 -19.24 -4.42 3.96
CA ARG A 177 -17.96 -3.80 4.31
C ARG A 177 -17.67 -3.94 5.80
N GLY A 178 -16.42 -3.74 6.18
CA GLY A 178 -16.01 -3.61 7.57
C GLY A 178 -15.70 -4.93 8.24
N LEU A 179 -16.01 -5.02 9.55
CA LEU A 179 -15.47 -6.05 10.42
C LEU A 179 -16.48 -7.18 10.64
N ILE A 180 -16.04 -8.42 10.42
CA ILE A 180 -16.74 -9.62 10.82
C ILE A 180 -16.19 -10.03 12.19
N THR A 181 -16.99 -9.76 13.23
CA THR A 181 -16.65 -9.96 14.64
C THR A 181 -17.14 -11.28 15.22
N SER A 182 -18.06 -11.95 14.51
CA SER A 182 -18.67 -13.21 14.94
C SER A 182 -18.92 -14.12 13.73
N ASN A 183 -19.16 -15.40 13.99
CA ASN A 183 -19.39 -16.40 12.95
C ASN A 183 -20.53 -15.96 12.03
N THR A 184 -20.21 -15.83 10.75
CA THR A 184 -21.09 -15.24 9.74
C THR A 184 -21.13 -16.15 8.54
N ILE A 185 -22.34 -16.42 8.02
CA ILE A 185 -22.56 -17.24 6.84
C ILE A 185 -23.09 -16.34 5.73
N ILE A 186 -22.42 -16.32 4.57
CA ILE A 186 -22.91 -15.69 3.35
C ILE A 186 -23.63 -16.78 2.55
N HIS A 187 -24.96 -16.65 2.47
CA HIS A 187 -25.81 -17.61 1.79
C HIS A 187 -25.86 -17.37 0.28
N ARG A 188 -26.10 -18.42 -0.49
CA ARG A 188 -26.34 -18.26 -1.94
C ARG A 188 -27.62 -17.45 -2.17
N ARG A 189 -27.55 -16.47 -3.09
CA ARG A 189 -28.72 -15.71 -3.54
C ARG A 189 -28.64 -15.44 -5.05
N ARG A 190 -29.73 -14.90 -5.62
CA ARG A 190 -29.82 -14.63 -7.07
C ARG A 190 -28.94 -13.47 -7.52
N GLU A 191 -28.83 -12.44 -6.70
CA GLU A 191 -28.02 -11.25 -6.99
C GLU A 191 -26.64 -11.36 -6.31
N PRO A 192 -25.56 -10.95 -6.98
CA PRO A 192 -24.24 -10.98 -6.36
C PRO A 192 -24.17 -10.05 -5.14
N TYR A 193 -23.31 -10.36 -4.17
CA TYR A 193 -23.01 -9.47 -3.06
C TYR A 193 -22.04 -8.40 -3.51
N LEU A 194 -22.40 -7.13 -3.33
CA LEU A 194 -21.49 -6.02 -3.55
C LEU A 194 -20.64 -5.82 -2.29
N ILE A 195 -19.32 -5.90 -2.43
CA ILE A 195 -18.36 -5.53 -1.39
C ILE A 195 -17.88 -4.11 -1.71
N ASN A 196 -18.24 -3.13 -0.89
CA ASN A 196 -17.99 -1.71 -1.15
C ASN A 196 -16.99 -1.06 -0.18
N GLY A 197 -16.12 -1.87 0.39
CA GLY A 197 -15.04 -1.48 1.29
C GLY A 197 -14.30 -2.74 1.73
N ASP A 198 -13.15 -2.60 2.37
CA ASP A 198 -12.43 -3.77 2.86
C ASP A 198 -13.29 -4.58 3.81
N LEU A 199 -13.27 -5.90 3.62
CA LEU A 199 -13.93 -6.85 4.52
C LEU A 199 -12.85 -7.54 5.35
N THR A 200 -12.95 -7.44 6.67
CA THR A 200 -11.96 -8.00 7.59
C THR A 200 -12.60 -9.02 8.52
N VAL A 201 -12.15 -10.27 8.46
CA VAL A 201 -12.51 -11.33 9.40
C VAL A 201 -11.61 -11.23 10.61
N LEU A 202 -12.16 -10.85 11.77
CA LEU A 202 -11.38 -10.68 13.00
C LEU A 202 -11.04 -12.03 13.66
N PRO A 203 -10.03 -12.07 14.54
CA PRO A 203 -9.69 -13.28 15.31
C PRO A 203 -10.91 -13.85 16.05
N GLY A 204 -11.04 -15.17 16.07
CA GLY A 204 -12.16 -15.88 16.69
C GLY A 204 -13.46 -15.90 15.87
N ALA A 205 -13.56 -15.16 14.77
CA ALA A 205 -14.70 -15.21 13.86
C ALA A 205 -14.44 -16.13 12.67
N ILE A 206 -15.48 -16.84 12.23
CA ILE A 206 -15.47 -17.67 11.02
C ILE A 206 -16.40 -17.06 9.97
N LEU A 207 -15.87 -16.68 8.82
CA LEU A 207 -16.65 -16.35 7.63
C LEU A 207 -16.86 -17.63 6.80
N THR A 208 -18.10 -18.08 6.69
CA THR A 208 -18.48 -19.21 5.82
C THR A 208 -19.16 -18.70 4.57
N ILE A 209 -18.69 -19.12 3.39
CA ILE A 209 -19.27 -18.76 2.10
C ILE A 209 -19.84 -20.04 1.47
N GLU A 210 -21.14 -20.06 1.23
CA GLU A 210 -21.81 -21.21 0.63
C GLU A 210 -21.44 -21.42 -0.86
N PRO A 211 -21.56 -22.65 -1.38
CA PRO A 211 -21.40 -22.91 -2.81
C PRO A 211 -22.29 -22.05 -3.71
N GLY A 212 -21.72 -21.56 -4.81
CA GLY A 212 -22.44 -20.75 -5.80
C GLY A 212 -22.69 -19.29 -5.38
N VAL A 213 -22.09 -18.82 -4.28
CA VAL A 213 -22.10 -17.40 -3.92
C VAL A 213 -21.21 -16.60 -4.87
N GLU A 214 -21.70 -15.44 -5.30
CA GLU A 214 -20.93 -14.45 -6.06
C GLU A 214 -20.65 -13.21 -5.20
N LEU A 215 -19.38 -12.86 -5.06
CA LEU A 215 -18.89 -11.64 -4.39
C LEU A 215 -18.24 -10.72 -5.42
N HIS A 216 -18.78 -9.51 -5.54
CA HIS A 216 -18.32 -8.48 -6.47
C HIS A 216 -17.65 -7.36 -5.67
N PHE A 217 -16.34 -7.22 -5.84
CA PHE A 217 -15.52 -6.25 -5.11
C PHE A 217 -15.45 -4.93 -5.86
N ALA A 218 -15.77 -3.83 -5.18
CA ALA A 218 -15.49 -2.50 -5.72
C ALA A 218 -13.96 -2.32 -5.92
N PRO A 219 -13.53 -1.41 -6.81
CA PRO A 219 -12.11 -1.17 -7.04
C PRO A 219 -11.35 -0.85 -5.74
N ASN A 220 -10.11 -1.32 -5.64
CA ASN A 220 -9.21 -1.10 -4.49
C ASN A 220 -9.73 -1.65 -3.14
N THR A 221 -10.73 -2.54 -3.15
CA THR A 221 -11.19 -3.26 -1.94
C THR A 221 -10.56 -4.65 -1.86
N GLY A 222 -10.39 -5.18 -0.65
CA GLY A 222 -9.84 -6.51 -0.43
C GLY A 222 -10.53 -7.28 0.71
N LEU A 223 -10.16 -8.55 0.84
CA LEU A 223 -10.59 -9.42 1.94
C LEU A 223 -9.39 -9.76 2.83
N LEU A 224 -9.39 -9.25 4.07
CA LEU A 224 -8.37 -9.57 5.07
C LEU A 224 -8.91 -10.61 6.06
N VAL A 225 -8.20 -11.73 6.23
CA VAL A 225 -8.62 -12.86 7.07
C VAL A 225 -7.64 -13.06 8.23
N LEU A 226 -7.98 -12.47 9.38
CA LEU A 226 -7.29 -12.67 10.65
C LEU A 226 -7.90 -13.82 11.49
N GLY A 227 -9.21 -14.04 11.34
CA GLY A 227 -9.96 -15.18 11.86
C GLY A 227 -9.92 -16.37 10.91
N ASN A 228 -11.05 -17.01 10.59
CA ASN A 228 -11.09 -18.13 9.64
C ASN A 228 -12.03 -17.87 8.46
N LEU A 229 -11.61 -18.29 7.27
CA LEU A 229 -12.44 -18.30 6.06
C LEU A 229 -12.72 -19.76 5.66
N ASN A 230 -14.00 -20.11 5.55
CA ASN A 230 -14.44 -21.37 4.98
C ASN A 230 -15.22 -21.08 3.67
N ALA A 231 -14.51 -21.12 2.55
CA ALA A 231 -15.04 -20.93 1.22
C ALA A 231 -14.92 -22.23 0.43
N SER A 232 -15.90 -23.12 0.57
CA SER A 232 -15.93 -24.42 -0.11
C SER A 232 -17.08 -24.48 -1.10
N GLY A 233 -16.80 -24.13 -2.36
CA GLY A 233 -17.71 -24.32 -3.49
C GLY A 233 -17.77 -25.77 -3.96
N THR A 234 -18.40 -25.99 -5.11
CA THR A 234 -18.44 -27.30 -5.79
C THR A 234 -18.04 -27.15 -7.26
N PRO A 235 -17.75 -28.23 -8.00
CA PRO A 235 -17.50 -28.13 -9.44
C PRO A 235 -18.67 -27.53 -10.24
N LYS A 236 -19.91 -27.74 -9.77
CA LYS A 236 -21.12 -27.25 -10.44
C LYS A 236 -21.46 -25.82 -10.02
N ASP A 237 -21.23 -25.51 -8.77
CA ASP A 237 -21.50 -24.21 -8.15
C ASP A 237 -20.23 -23.71 -7.45
N PRO A 238 -19.23 -23.23 -8.23
CA PRO A 238 -18.04 -22.61 -7.65
C PRO A 238 -18.41 -21.29 -6.98
N ILE A 239 -17.63 -20.88 -5.99
CA ILE A 239 -17.71 -19.53 -5.42
C ILE A 239 -16.98 -18.58 -6.37
N VAL A 240 -17.56 -17.42 -6.66
CA VAL A 240 -16.96 -16.44 -7.58
C VAL A 240 -16.61 -15.16 -6.82
N MET A 241 -15.36 -14.72 -6.92
CA MET A 241 -14.85 -13.47 -6.38
C MET A 241 -14.20 -12.66 -7.51
N ARG A 242 -14.78 -11.51 -7.85
CA ARG A 242 -14.34 -10.72 -8.99
C ARG A 242 -14.56 -9.23 -8.80
N LEU A 243 -14.04 -8.42 -9.70
CA LEU A 243 -14.31 -6.99 -9.72
C LEU A 243 -15.79 -6.71 -10.02
N ALA A 244 -16.37 -5.73 -9.34
CA ALA A 244 -17.71 -5.23 -9.58
C ALA A 244 -17.75 -4.39 -10.87
N ASN A 245 -18.69 -4.69 -11.77
CA ASN A 245 -18.95 -3.85 -12.94
C ASN A 245 -19.55 -2.49 -12.50
N LYS A 246 -19.07 -1.39 -13.09
CA LYS A 246 -19.59 -0.02 -12.88
C LYS A 246 -21.12 0.06 -12.94
N ASN A 247 -21.76 -0.60 -13.91
CA ASN A 247 -23.22 -0.57 -14.06
C ASN A 247 -23.93 -1.22 -12.86
N PHE A 248 -23.41 -2.37 -12.40
CA PHE A 248 -23.94 -3.07 -11.23
C PHE A 248 -23.83 -2.22 -9.96
N VAL A 249 -22.69 -1.53 -9.77
CA VAL A 249 -22.51 -0.61 -8.64
C VAL A 249 -23.53 0.54 -8.70
N ASN A 250 -23.69 1.16 -9.86
CA ASN A 250 -24.61 2.28 -10.06
C ASN A 250 -26.08 1.89 -9.83
N GLU A 251 -26.49 0.71 -10.27
CA GLU A 251 -27.85 0.18 -10.05
C GLU A 251 -28.14 -0.07 -8.57
N GLN A 252 -27.18 -0.64 -7.83
CA GLN A 252 -27.31 -0.84 -6.38
C GLN A 252 -27.40 0.49 -5.62
N ILE A 253 -26.71 1.54 -6.11
CA ILE A 253 -26.80 2.90 -5.55
C ILE A 253 -28.17 3.54 -5.88
N ALA A 254 -28.68 3.36 -7.10
CA ALA A 254 -29.93 3.96 -7.58
C ALA A 254 -31.18 3.38 -6.90
N ASN A 255 -31.17 2.10 -6.51
CA ASN A 255 -32.30 1.39 -5.90
C ASN A 255 -32.57 1.75 -4.42
N GLY A 256 -32.22 2.96 -3.97
CA GLY A 256 -32.55 3.45 -2.63
C GLY A 256 -31.71 2.85 -1.50
N HIS A 257 -30.74 1.99 -1.78
CA HIS A 257 -29.68 1.61 -0.84
C HIS A 257 -28.63 2.72 -0.76
N ASN A 258 -29.06 3.94 -0.45
CA ASN A 258 -28.25 5.16 -0.46
C ASN A 258 -27.07 5.04 0.52
N PRO A 259 -25.83 4.81 0.08
CA PRO A 259 -24.67 4.85 0.95
C PRO A 259 -23.96 6.16 0.62
N TYR A 260 -24.40 7.27 1.23
CA TYR A 260 -23.72 8.58 1.22
C TYR A 260 -22.48 8.62 0.32
N GLN A 261 -22.72 9.02 -0.94
CA GLN A 261 -21.73 9.21 -2.00
C GLN A 261 -20.38 8.53 -1.76
N TYR A 262 -20.26 7.28 -2.23
CA TYR A 262 -19.11 7.03 -3.09
C TYR A 262 -19.22 8.05 -4.23
N HIS A 263 -18.43 9.12 -4.14
CA HIS A 263 -17.64 9.36 -5.33
C HIS A 263 -16.91 8.03 -5.53
N PHE A 264 -17.15 7.34 -6.66
CA PHE A 264 -15.98 6.89 -7.39
C PHE A 264 -15.06 8.10 -7.26
N THR A 265 -14.06 8.05 -6.37
CA THR A 265 -12.90 8.86 -6.67
C THR A 265 -12.62 8.33 -8.05
N ASP A 266 -12.98 9.14 -9.03
CA ASP A 266 -12.23 9.24 -10.23
C ASP A 266 -10.79 9.38 -9.70
N GLU A 267 -10.12 8.27 -9.34
CA GLU A 267 -9.07 7.74 -10.18
C GLU A 267 -9.60 7.83 -11.57
N VAL A 268 -9.55 9.08 -12.06
CA VAL A 268 -9.94 9.41 -13.39
C VAL A 268 -9.15 8.40 -14.20
N PRO A 269 -9.82 7.68 -15.12
CA PRO A 269 -9.18 7.11 -16.27
C PRO A 269 -7.88 7.86 -16.57
N PHE A 270 -6.73 7.18 -16.56
CA PHE A 270 -5.46 7.78 -16.96
C PHE A 270 -5.59 8.55 -18.32
N SER A 271 -6.64 8.29 -19.08
CA SER A 271 -7.07 9.06 -20.24
C SER A 271 -7.63 10.48 -20.09
N LYS A 272 -7.97 10.98 -18.90
CA LYS A 272 -8.38 12.39 -18.75
C LYS A 272 -7.23 13.28 -18.28
N TYR A 273 -6.03 12.72 -18.11
CA TYR A 273 -4.80 13.52 -18.10
C TYR A 273 -4.59 14.08 -19.51
N LYS A 274 -5.19 15.24 -19.79
CA LYS A 274 -4.60 16.13 -20.78
C LYS A 274 -3.20 16.44 -20.26
N PHE A 275 -2.20 15.92 -20.95
CA PHE A 275 -0.80 16.26 -20.75
C PHE A 275 -0.69 17.78 -20.66
N ASN A 276 -0.37 18.29 -19.47
CA ASN A 276 -0.17 19.72 -19.27
C ASN A 276 1.33 19.96 -19.21
N PRO A 277 1.98 20.43 -20.30
CA PRO A 277 3.42 20.62 -20.36
C PRO A 277 3.95 21.68 -19.37
N LEU A 278 3.07 22.34 -18.62
CA LEU A 278 3.39 23.27 -17.55
C LEU A 278 3.51 22.59 -16.16
N ILE A 279 3.13 21.32 -16.01
CA ILE A 279 3.06 20.62 -14.70
C ILE A 279 4.11 19.51 -14.58
N ASP A 280 4.40 18.77 -15.64
CA ASP A 280 5.48 17.76 -15.65
C ASP A 280 6.83 18.44 -15.92
N ARG A 281 7.64 18.60 -14.87
CA ARG A 281 8.98 19.21 -15.00
C ARG A 281 9.99 18.29 -15.71
N LEU A 282 9.80 16.97 -15.66
CA LEU A 282 10.66 16.00 -16.36
C LEU A 282 10.04 15.65 -17.72
N GLN A 283 10.68 16.09 -18.81
CA GLN A 283 10.33 15.64 -20.16
C GLN A 283 11.08 14.36 -20.48
N ILE A 284 10.38 13.36 -21.02
CA ILE A 284 10.94 12.06 -21.37
C ILE A 284 10.63 11.71 -22.83
N ARG A 285 11.50 10.93 -23.47
CA ARG A 285 11.27 10.36 -24.81
C ARG A 285 12.00 9.03 -24.97
N LEU A 286 11.56 8.22 -25.93
CA LEU A 286 12.32 7.06 -26.40
C LEU A 286 13.11 7.46 -27.64
N ASP A 287 14.36 7.04 -27.66
CA ASP A 287 15.30 7.26 -28.74
C ASP A 287 15.82 5.92 -29.26
N ILE A 288 15.93 5.77 -30.57
CA ILE A 288 16.47 4.57 -31.24
C ILE A 288 15.77 3.26 -30.78
N GLY A 289 14.54 3.06 -31.23
CA GLY A 289 13.82 1.78 -31.11
C GLY A 289 13.57 1.12 -32.46
N ARG A 290 13.27 -0.18 -32.48
CA ARG A 290 12.84 -0.85 -33.73
C ARG A 290 11.39 -0.53 -34.08
N THR A 291 10.60 -0.10 -33.11
CA THR A 291 9.21 0.36 -33.27
C THR A 291 8.99 1.64 -32.48
N GLU A 292 7.86 2.31 -32.71
CA GLU A 292 7.47 3.53 -31.98
C GLU A 292 7.18 3.27 -30.49
N ASN A 293 6.96 2.00 -30.11
CA ASN A 293 6.66 1.60 -28.75
C ASN A 293 7.90 1.15 -27.97
N GLU A 294 9.10 1.32 -28.53
CA GLU A 294 10.32 0.89 -27.86
C GLU A 294 11.49 1.83 -28.12
N GLY A 295 12.53 1.73 -27.30
CA GLY A 295 13.74 2.52 -27.46
C GLY A 295 14.49 2.77 -26.16
N PHE A 296 15.62 3.45 -26.28
CA PHE A 296 16.39 3.95 -25.15
C PHE A 296 15.73 5.17 -24.53
N LEU A 297 15.54 5.16 -23.21
CA LEU A 297 14.95 6.30 -22.53
C LEU A 297 15.92 7.47 -22.45
N GLN A 298 15.41 8.66 -22.77
CA GLN A 298 16.08 9.92 -22.52
C GLN A 298 15.22 10.83 -21.64
N ILE A 299 15.90 11.57 -20.76
CA ILE A 299 15.31 12.60 -19.91
C ILE A 299 15.91 13.95 -20.27
N TYR A 300 15.07 14.96 -20.44
CA TYR A 300 15.54 16.32 -20.75
C TYR A 300 16.13 16.98 -19.50
N ASN A 301 17.42 17.30 -19.56
CA ASN A 301 18.11 18.00 -18.49
C ASN A 301 17.99 19.52 -18.71
N TRP A 302 17.12 20.18 -17.93
CA TRP A 302 16.89 21.63 -18.03
C TRP A 302 18.12 22.48 -17.72
N THR A 303 19.03 22.00 -16.87
CA THR A 303 20.26 22.71 -16.49
C THR A 303 21.25 22.73 -17.66
N ARG A 304 21.41 21.60 -18.37
CA ARG A 304 22.28 21.49 -19.55
C ARG A 304 21.57 21.85 -20.86
N ARG A 305 20.24 21.98 -20.84
CA ARG A 305 19.37 22.17 -22.01
C ARG A 305 19.53 21.09 -23.07
N ASP A 306 19.79 19.85 -22.65
CA ASP A 306 20.06 18.73 -23.56
C ASP A 306 19.42 17.43 -23.05
N TRP A 307 19.22 16.47 -23.94
CA TRP A 307 18.69 15.14 -23.61
C TRP A 307 19.79 14.25 -23.05
N SER A 308 19.51 13.59 -21.93
CA SER A 308 20.44 12.65 -21.30
C SER A 308 19.87 11.24 -21.35
N TYR A 309 20.69 10.27 -21.78
CA TYR A 309 20.34 8.85 -21.75
C TYR A 309 20.32 8.33 -20.32
N VAL A 310 19.43 7.38 -20.08
CA VAL A 310 19.22 6.77 -18.77
C VAL A 310 19.92 5.42 -18.69
N CYS A 311 20.58 5.13 -17.57
CA CYS A 311 21.23 3.84 -17.34
C CYS A 311 20.20 2.80 -16.89
N HIS A 312 20.43 1.52 -17.18
CA HIS A 312 19.49 0.47 -16.79
C HIS A 312 19.22 0.46 -15.28
N ASP A 313 20.27 0.67 -14.49
CA ASP A 313 20.24 0.66 -13.03
C ASP A 313 19.62 1.95 -12.42
N THR A 314 19.21 2.91 -13.25
CA THR A 314 18.54 4.14 -12.80
C THR A 314 17.17 3.87 -12.18
N PHE A 315 16.52 2.76 -12.53
CA PHE A 315 15.19 2.42 -12.04
C PHE A 315 15.24 1.13 -11.23
N ARG A 316 14.61 1.15 -10.05
CA ARG A 316 14.66 0.04 -9.09
C ARG A 316 13.44 -0.90 -9.15
N GLN A 317 12.34 -0.46 -9.75
CA GLN A 317 11.07 -1.16 -9.70
C GLN A 317 10.43 -1.25 -11.09
N LEU A 318 9.78 -2.39 -11.38
CA LEU A 318 9.02 -2.61 -12.62
C LEU A 318 7.94 -1.53 -12.86
N PHE A 319 7.40 -0.97 -11.78
CA PHE A 319 6.40 0.11 -11.85
C PHE A 319 6.93 1.35 -12.57
N SER A 320 8.22 1.68 -12.42
CA SER A 320 8.84 2.82 -13.12
C SER A 320 8.70 2.66 -14.64
N TYR A 321 8.79 1.44 -15.16
CA TYR A 321 8.73 1.14 -16.58
C TYR A 321 7.32 1.31 -17.14
N ARG A 322 6.33 0.81 -16.40
CA ARG A 322 4.91 1.04 -16.68
C ARG A 322 4.59 2.53 -16.68
N LEU A 323 5.12 3.26 -15.71
CA LEU A 323 4.93 4.71 -15.60
C LEU A 323 5.56 5.50 -16.76
N ILE A 324 6.72 5.07 -17.25
CA ILE A 324 7.38 5.64 -18.44
C ILE A 324 6.51 5.43 -19.69
N CYS A 325 6.11 4.19 -19.98
CA CYS A 325 5.25 3.89 -21.13
C CYS A 325 3.94 4.70 -21.04
N HIS A 326 3.36 4.74 -19.83
CA HIS A 326 2.16 5.50 -19.57
C HIS A 326 2.35 7.01 -19.84
N GLN A 327 3.41 7.62 -19.31
CA GLN A 327 3.71 9.04 -19.48
C GLN A 327 4.01 9.41 -20.94
N LEU A 328 4.53 8.47 -21.73
CA LEU A 328 4.74 8.64 -23.17
C LEU A 328 3.46 8.45 -24.00
N GLY A 329 2.34 8.07 -23.37
CA GLY A 329 1.10 7.73 -24.07
C GLY A 329 1.16 6.40 -24.83
N LEU A 330 2.10 5.53 -24.48
CA LEU A 330 2.32 4.22 -25.09
C LEU A 330 1.58 3.10 -24.31
N PRO A 331 1.38 1.92 -24.92
CA PRO A 331 0.88 0.71 -24.25
C PRO A 331 1.71 0.35 -23.01
N TRP A 332 1.14 0.41 -21.81
CA TRP A 332 1.92 0.32 -20.57
C TRP A 332 1.60 -0.91 -19.71
N ARG A 333 0.68 -1.77 -20.16
CA ARG A 333 0.22 -2.96 -19.42
C ARG A 333 1.31 -4.03 -19.31
N ASN A 334 2.00 -4.29 -20.42
CA ASN A 334 3.16 -5.15 -20.51
C ASN A 334 4.36 -4.30 -20.88
N VAL A 335 5.40 -4.34 -20.04
CA VAL A 335 6.62 -3.57 -20.29
C VAL A 335 7.81 -4.50 -20.13
N LEU A 336 8.60 -4.61 -21.19
CA LEU A 336 9.88 -5.28 -21.16
C LEU A 336 10.97 -4.23 -21.07
N ALA A 337 11.68 -4.22 -19.95
CA ALA A 337 12.94 -3.51 -19.84
C ALA A 337 14.04 -4.55 -20.02
N HIS A 338 14.89 -4.36 -21.03
CA HIS A 338 16.04 -5.22 -21.23
C HIS A 338 17.34 -4.41 -21.08
N PRO A 339 18.35 -4.97 -20.44
CA PRO A 339 19.68 -4.39 -20.39
C PRO A 339 20.33 -4.61 -21.76
N ASP A 340 19.91 -3.82 -22.75
CA ASP A 340 20.32 -4.02 -24.14
C ASP A 340 21.64 -3.29 -24.42
N SER A 341 22.63 -4.04 -24.90
CA SER A 341 23.90 -3.52 -25.36
C SER A 341 23.88 -3.54 -26.88
N PHE A 342 23.17 -2.61 -27.51
CA PHE A 342 23.42 -2.40 -28.92
C PHE A 342 24.89 -1.99 -29.06
N TYR A 343 25.72 -2.83 -29.69
CA TYR A 343 27.17 -2.62 -29.84
C TYR A 343 27.55 -1.39 -30.69
N LEU A 344 26.61 -0.46 -30.91
CA LEU A 344 26.73 0.67 -31.82
C LEU A 344 27.16 1.98 -31.16
N PHE A 345 27.22 2.06 -29.82
CA PHE A 345 27.57 3.30 -29.12
C PHE A 345 28.68 3.14 -28.08
N ASP A 346 29.65 4.06 -28.14
CA ASP A 346 30.63 4.28 -27.08
C ASP A 346 29.94 5.08 -25.95
N TYR A 347 29.15 4.39 -25.12
CA TYR A 347 28.26 4.99 -24.11
C TYR A 347 28.95 5.95 -23.13
N GLN A 348 30.27 5.81 -22.97
CA GLN A 348 31.10 6.67 -22.13
C GLN A 348 31.14 8.14 -22.61
N LYS A 349 30.72 8.42 -23.85
CA LYS A 349 30.70 9.76 -24.45
C LYS A 349 29.30 10.39 -24.54
N LEU A 350 28.25 9.66 -24.17
CA LEU A 350 26.88 10.18 -24.21
C LEU A 350 26.56 10.97 -22.93
N PRO A 351 25.72 12.01 -23.01
CA PRO A 351 25.19 12.67 -21.82
C PRO A 351 24.32 11.68 -21.06
N LEU A 352 24.72 11.34 -19.83
CA LEU A 352 23.99 10.40 -18.97
C LEU A 352 23.21 11.13 -17.89
N TRP A 353 22.03 10.61 -17.59
CA TRP A 353 21.21 11.00 -16.46
C TRP A 353 21.86 10.50 -15.17
N GLN A 354 21.96 11.36 -14.16
CA GLN A 354 22.79 11.13 -12.97
C GLN A 354 21.99 10.78 -11.71
N GLU A 355 20.67 10.94 -11.74
CA GLU A 355 19.80 10.67 -10.59
C GLU A 355 19.12 9.31 -10.75
N THR A 356 19.15 8.49 -9.71
CA THR A 356 18.34 7.28 -9.60
C THR A 356 16.89 7.67 -9.31
N ILE A 357 15.95 7.00 -9.98
CA ILE A 357 14.51 7.27 -9.91
C ILE A 357 13.82 6.05 -9.33
N ASP A 358 13.20 6.24 -8.16
CA ASP A 358 12.47 5.19 -7.46
C ASP A 358 10.97 5.51 -7.41
N CYS A 359 10.14 4.63 -7.95
CA CYS A 359 8.70 4.81 -8.06
C CYS A 359 7.99 3.70 -7.28
N SER A 360 7.05 4.07 -6.41
CA SER A 360 6.24 3.14 -5.61
C SER A 360 5.10 2.49 -6.39
N GLY A 361 4.83 2.98 -7.60
CA GLY A 361 3.81 2.52 -8.53
C GLY A 361 2.46 3.24 -8.42
N ASN A 362 2.30 4.16 -7.48
CA ASN A 362 1.08 4.98 -7.34
C ASN A 362 1.25 6.40 -7.91
N GLU A 363 2.40 6.71 -8.48
CA GLU A 363 2.72 8.02 -9.03
C GLU A 363 1.99 8.24 -10.37
N PRO A 364 1.53 9.47 -10.66
CA PRO A 364 0.87 9.78 -11.94
C PRO A 364 1.86 10.00 -13.10
N SER A 365 3.12 10.36 -12.80
CA SER A 365 4.21 10.52 -13.77
C SER A 365 5.57 10.32 -13.09
N ILE A 366 6.61 10.08 -13.87
CA ILE A 366 7.97 9.84 -13.36
C ILE A 366 8.51 11.04 -12.56
N SER A 367 7.97 12.24 -12.80
CA SER A 367 8.34 13.46 -12.08
C SER A 367 7.85 13.49 -10.63
N SER A 368 6.88 12.65 -10.29
CA SER A 368 6.34 12.50 -8.93
C SER A 368 7.04 11.40 -8.14
N CYS A 369 7.94 10.66 -8.78
CA CYS A 369 8.80 9.69 -8.13
C CYS A 369 9.88 10.40 -7.31
N SER A 370 10.51 9.66 -6.42
CA SER A 370 11.65 10.14 -5.66
C SER A 370 12.93 10.07 -6.50
N PHE A 371 13.75 11.12 -6.39
CA PHE A 371 15.03 11.26 -7.09
C PHE A 371 16.17 11.26 -6.08
N THR A 372 17.22 10.48 -6.36
CA THR A 372 18.43 10.46 -5.53
C THR A 372 19.68 10.59 -6.40
N THR A 373 20.58 11.52 -6.07
CA THR A 373 21.87 11.65 -6.74
C THR A 373 22.83 10.59 -6.20
N GLU A 374 22.90 9.41 -6.82
CA GLU A 374 23.96 8.44 -6.54
C GLU A 374 25.22 8.83 -7.32
N ASN A 375 26.24 9.29 -6.62
CA ASN A 375 27.42 9.91 -7.24
C ASN A 375 28.43 8.92 -7.86
N ASN A 376 28.03 7.71 -8.27
CA ASN A 376 29.03 6.70 -8.68
C ASN A 376 28.55 5.60 -9.66
N ASN A 377 27.73 5.91 -10.66
CA ASN A 377 27.37 4.90 -11.67
C ASN A 377 28.28 5.00 -12.91
N ILE A 378 29.28 4.11 -12.98
CA ILE A 378 29.81 3.67 -14.27
C ILE A 378 28.64 2.99 -14.99
N CYS A 379 28.03 3.69 -15.94
CA CYS A 379 26.91 3.17 -16.71
C CYS A 379 27.36 1.97 -17.54
N SER A 380 26.98 0.76 -17.11
CA SER A 380 27.35 -0.47 -17.82
C SER A 380 26.47 -0.71 -19.04
N LYS A 381 25.19 -0.34 -18.95
CA LYS A 381 24.17 -0.54 -19.99
C LYS A 381 23.12 0.57 -19.94
N LEU A 382 22.64 1.00 -21.11
CA LEU A 382 21.53 1.93 -21.20
C LEU A 382 20.19 1.25 -20.93
N PHE A 383 19.24 2.04 -20.45
CA PHE A 383 17.88 1.60 -20.22
C PHE A 383 17.09 1.57 -21.53
N TYR A 384 16.79 0.38 -22.02
CA TYR A 384 15.90 0.14 -23.17
C TYR A 384 14.56 -0.41 -22.68
N VAL A 385 13.47 0.22 -23.11
CA VAL A 385 12.10 -0.17 -22.73
C VAL A 385 11.27 -0.44 -23.97
N SER A 386 10.36 -1.41 -23.85
CA SER A 386 9.41 -1.75 -24.89
C SER A 386 8.02 -1.97 -24.28
N CYS A 387 7.05 -1.27 -24.86
CA CYS A 387 5.73 -0.95 -24.31
C CYS A 387 4.64 -1.70 -25.11
N TYR A 388 3.85 -2.59 -24.50
CA TYR A 388 2.86 -3.43 -25.19
C TYR A 388 1.56 -3.64 -24.41
N ASP A 389 0.47 -3.98 -25.12
CA ASP A 389 -0.86 -4.20 -24.51
C ASP A 389 -1.28 -5.68 -24.38
N ASP A 390 -0.92 -6.61 -25.29
CA ASP A 390 -1.38 -8.02 -25.21
C ASP A 390 -0.48 -9.05 -25.94
N ASN A 391 -0.30 -10.22 -25.31
CA ASN A 391 -0.10 -11.58 -25.85
C ASN A 391 0.81 -11.85 -27.08
N LEU A 392 1.90 -11.12 -27.27
CA LEU A 392 2.95 -11.52 -28.22
C LEU A 392 4.24 -11.88 -27.47
N LEU A 393 4.39 -13.17 -27.20
CA LEU A 393 5.70 -13.83 -27.10
C LEU A 393 6.45 -13.55 -28.41
N TYR A 394 7.20 -12.47 -28.48
CA TYR A 394 8.26 -12.37 -29.48
C TYR A 394 9.40 -13.26 -29.01
N THR A 395 9.42 -14.49 -29.54
CA THR A 395 10.67 -15.23 -29.71
C THR A 395 11.65 -14.29 -30.41
N VAL A 396 12.70 -13.89 -29.72
CA VAL A 396 13.82 -13.15 -30.30
C VAL A 396 14.52 -14.07 -31.29
N ASN A 397 14.05 -14.10 -32.53
CA ASN A 397 14.87 -14.53 -33.64
C ASN A 397 15.76 -13.35 -34.00
N SER A 398 16.91 -13.29 -33.33
CA SER A 398 18.07 -12.50 -33.74
C SER A 398 18.47 -12.94 -35.15
N ASN A 399 18.01 -12.24 -36.19
CA ASN A 399 18.60 -12.27 -37.55
C ASN A 399 17.90 -11.32 -38.55
N VAL A 400 17.46 -10.13 -38.12
CA VAL A 400 17.04 -9.08 -39.07
C VAL A 400 17.80 -7.80 -38.75
N GLN A 401 18.78 -7.47 -39.60
CA GLN A 401 19.42 -6.16 -39.60
C GLN A 401 18.42 -5.13 -40.16
N PRO A 402 18.17 -4.00 -39.47
CA PRO A 402 17.36 -2.92 -40.02
C PRO A 402 18.15 -2.14 -41.07
N ASP A 403 17.56 -2.02 -42.26
CA ASP A 403 18.06 -1.22 -43.39
C ASP A 403 17.77 0.26 -43.13
N PHE A 404 18.82 1.02 -42.81
CA PHE A 404 18.76 2.48 -42.68
C PHE A 404 19.00 3.13 -44.03
N SER A 405 18.02 3.04 -44.93
CA SER A 405 18.00 3.88 -46.12
C SER A 405 16.60 4.45 -46.35
N ASN A 406 16.54 5.79 -46.23
CA ASN A 406 15.46 6.69 -46.69
C ASN A 406 14.38 7.10 -45.67
N ASN A 407 14.68 8.06 -44.79
CA ASN A 407 13.91 9.32 -44.71
C ASN A 407 14.52 10.35 -43.75
N PRO A 408 14.93 11.54 -44.23
CA PRO A 408 15.23 12.69 -43.39
C PRO A 408 13.96 13.55 -43.21
N GLY A 409 13.46 13.65 -41.98
CA GLY A 409 12.55 14.74 -41.58
C GLY A 409 11.14 14.31 -41.16
N GLY A 410 10.92 14.33 -39.84
CA GLY A 410 9.68 14.73 -39.15
C GLY A 410 8.37 14.08 -39.56
N TYR A 411 7.85 13.18 -38.71
CA TYR A 411 6.44 12.79 -38.72
C TYR A 411 5.66 13.43 -37.57
N PRO A 412 4.38 13.79 -37.78
CA PRO A 412 3.56 14.53 -36.83
C PRO A 412 3.00 13.62 -35.73
N LEU A 413 2.98 14.11 -34.49
CA LEU A 413 2.29 13.48 -33.36
C LEU A 413 0.80 13.27 -33.68
N PRO A 414 0.23 12.07 -33.53
CA PRO A 414 -1.20 11.87 -33.69
C PRO A 414 -1.96 12.50 -32.51
N HIS A 415 -2.60 13.64 -32.78
CA HIS A 415 -3.59 14.25 -31.89
C HIS A 415 -4.90 13.46 -31.92
N SER A 416 -4.94 12.32 -31.23
CA SER A 416 -6.18 11.77 -30.66
C SER A 416 -5.85 10.55 -29.81
N SER A 417 -5.51 10.79 -28.54
CA SER A 417 -5.42 9.73 -27.54
C SER A 417 -6.80 9.06 -27.39
N PRO A 418 -6.94 7.74 -27.60
CA PRO A 418 -8.10 7.01 -27.14
C PRO A 418 -8.22 7.21 -25.64
N THR A 419 -9.42 7.47 -25.14
CA THR A 419 -9.61 7.62 -23.70
C THR A 419 -9.55 6.25 -23.00
N TYR A 420 -8.33 5.73 -22.77
CA TYR A 420 -8.05 4.58 -21.91
C TYR A 420 -8.43 4.82 -20.44
N GLU A 421 -9.50 4.18 -19.98
CA GLU A 421 -9.77 4.02 -18.56
C GLU A 421 -8.74 3.08 -17.91
N SER A 422 -8.14 3.53 -16.81
CA SER A 422 -7.30 2.68 -15.96
C SER A 422 -8.11 1.44 -15.63
N PRO A 423 -7.61 0.24 -15.97
CA PRO A 423 -8.42 -0.95 -15.80
C PRO A 423 -8.56 -1.16 -14.29
N GLN A 424 -9.80 -1.13 -13.79
CA GLN A 424 -10.08 -1.23 -12.37
C GLN A 424 -9.69 -2.64 -11.86
N SER A 425 -9.36 -2.78 -10.59
CA SER A 425 -8.97 -4.05 -9.98
C SER A 425 -9.24 -4.03 -8.47
N TRP A 426 -9.24 -5.21 -7.85
CA TRP A 426 -9.43 -5.38 -6.40
C TRP A 426 -8.23 -6.09 -5.77
N ASN A 427 -8.04 -5.92 -4.47
CA ASN A 427 -6.82 -6.25 -3.73
C ASN A 427 -6.70 -7.72 -3.28
N GLY A 428 -7.50 -8.62 -3.86
CA GLY A 428 -7.42 -10.04 -3.58
C GLY A 428 -7.74 -10.43 -2.13
N ILE A 429 -7.27 -11.61 -1.73
CA ILE A 429 -7.50 -12.20 -0.41
C ILE A 429 -6.18 -12.32 0.35
N ARG A 430 -6.15 -11.82 1.59
CA ARG A 430 -4.97 -11.84 2.45
C ARG A 430 -5.23 -12.60 3.74
N PHE A 431 -4.42 -13.63 4.01
CA PHE A 431 -4.43 -14.37 5.28
C PHE A 431 -3.24 -13.93 6.11
N ALA A 432 -3.48 -13.47 7.33
CA ALA A 432 -2.44 -13.00 8.22
C ALA A 432 -2.83 -13.30 9.67
N ASN A 433 -1.87 -13.33 10.60
CA ASN A 433 -2.21 -13.32 12.02
C ASN A 433 -2.62 -11.90 12.44
N SER A 434 -3.34 -11.77 13.54
CA SER A 434 -3.67 -10.46 14.11
C SER A 434 -2.49 -9.76 14.78
N GLU A 435 -1.45 -10.53 15.10
CA GLU A 435 -0.25 -10.09 15.82
C GLU A 435 1.00 -10.48 15.02
N TYR A 436 2.08 -9.73 15.19
CA TYR A 436 3.38 -9.99 14.56
C TYR A 436 4.22 -11.07 15.25
N GLU A 437 3.88 -11.44 16.49
CA GLU A 437 4.64 -12.42 17.25
C GLU A 437 4.36 -13.86 16.81
N GLU A 438 5.42 -14.65 16.68
CA GLU A 438 5.28 -16.08 16.54
C GLU A 438 4.91 -16.69 17.89
N ASP A 439 3.62 -17.00 18.09
CA ASP A 439 3.23 -17.89 19.17
C ASP A 439 3.65 -19.33 18.86
N LEU A 440 4.72 -19.81 19.51
CA LEU A 440 5.24 -21.17 19.40
C LEU A 440 4.41 -22.21 20.17
N SER A 441 3.53 -21.76 21.09
CA SER A 441 2.63 -22.66 21.83
C SER A 441 1.44 -23.14 20.97
N SER A 442 1.20 -22.47 19.83
CA SER A 442 0.08 -22.73 18.91
C SER A 442 0.38 -23.74 17.80
N LEU A 443 1.35 -24.65 17.98
CA LEU A 443 1.56 -25.77 17.04
C LEU A 443 0.35 -26.74 16.99
N ASP A 444 -0.54 -26.68 17.99
CA ASP A 444 -1.84 -27.36 18.04
C ASP A 444 -2.97 -26.53 17.41
N TYR A 445 -2.80 -26.04 16.18
CA TYR A 445 -3.97 -25.72 15.38
C TYR A 445 -4.66 -27.05 15.03
N THR A 446 -5.65 -27.43 15.83
CA THR A 446 -6.52 -28.55 15.50
C THR A 446 -7.09 -28.33 14.09
N LYS A 447 -7.23 -29.41 13.32
CA LYS A 447 -7.68 -29.45 11.92
C LYS A 447 -9.01 -28.70 11.63
N HIS A 448 -9.70 -28.20 12.66
CA HIS A 448 -10.97 -27.48 12.59
C HIS A 448 -10.83 -25.95 12.57
N ASP A 449 -9.65 -25.39 12.82
CA ASP A 449 -9.39 -23.94 12.84
C ASP A 449 -8.52 -23.45 11.66
N GLN A 450 -8.38 -24.25 10.60
CA GLN A 450 -7.65 -23.87 9.40
C GLN A 450 -8.62 -23.32 8.35
N SER A 451 -8.30 -22.16 7.78
CA SER A 451 -9.08 -21.62 6.66
C SER A 451 -9.04 -22.57 5.46
N LEU A 452 -10.17 -22.70 4.75
CA LEU A 452 -10.37 -23.62 3.63
C LEU A 452 -10.85 -22.84 2.41
N LEU A 453 -10.18 -23.03 1.28
CA LEU A 453 -10.59 -22.51 -0.01
C LEU A 453 -10.64 -23.67 -1.01
N ARG A 454 -11.84 -23.97 -1.50
CA ARG A 454 -12.06 -25.04 -2.47
C ARG A 454 -13.07 -24.63 -3.53
N TYR A 455 -12.77 -24.87 -4.81
CA TYR A 455 -13.65 -24.49 -5.94
C TYR A 455 -14.03 -23.01 -5.92
N VAL A 456 -13.02 -22.14 -5.87
CA VAL A 456 -13.19 -20.69 -5.91
C VAL A 456 -12.58 -20.15 -7.20
N LEU A 457 -13.33 -19.30 -7.89
CA LEU A 457 -12.90 -18.51 -9.03
C LEU A 457 -12.54 -17.10 -8.57
N ILE A 458 -11.33 -16.65 -8.88
CA ILE A 458 -10.81 -15.33 -8.56
C ILE A 458 -10.37 -14.65 -9.86
N SER A 459 -10.87 -13.45 -10.13
CA SER A 459 -10.49 -12.71 -11.34
C SER A 459 -10.28 -11.22 -11.13
N GLU A 460 -9.50 -10.60 -12.04
CA GLU A 460 -9.33 -9.15 -12.16
C GLU A 460 -8.72 -8.48 -10.90
N THR A 461 -7.72 -9.14 -10.33
CA THR A 461 -6.99 -8.69 -9.13
C THR A 461 -5.88 -7.68 -9.46
N SER A 462 -5.45 -6.94 -8.44
CA SER A 462 -4.67 -5.72 -8.58
C SER A 462 -3.25 -5.89 -9.09
N ASP A 463 -2.70 -4.76 -9.57
CA ASP A 463 -1.29 -4.59 -9.95
C ASP A 463 -0.36 -4.48 -8.73
N TYR A 464 -0.91 -4.26 -7.53
CA TYR A 464 -0.15 -3.89 -6.33
C TYR A 464 -0.13 -4.97 -5.25
N GLN A 465 -1.03 -5.95 -5.32
CA GLN A 465 -1.12 -7.05 -4.35
C GLN A 465 -1.35 -8.40 -5.05
N PRO A 466 -0.83 -9.51 -4.50
CA PRO A 466 -1.13 -10.84 -5.00
C PRO A 466 -2.63 -11.15 -4.94
N ALA A 467 -3.12 -12.01 -5.83
CA ALA A 467 -4.51 -12.43 -5.84
C ALA A 467 -4.88 -13.21 -4.55
N ILE A 468 -3.98 -14.08 -4.08
CA ILE A 468 -4.01 -14.67 -2.75
C ILE A 468 -2.64 -14.50 -2.10
N GLN A 469 -2.58 -13.83 -0.96
CA GLN A 469 -1.38 -13.69 -0.13
C GLN A 469 -1.60 -14.35 1.23
N THR A 470 -0.63 -15.11 1.71
CA THR A 470 -0.67 -15.72 3.04
C THR A 470 0.60 -15.36 3.81
N ILE A 471 0.46 -14.88 5.04
CA ILE A 471 1.56 -14.52 5.93
C ILE A 471 1.39 -15.32 7.22
N TYR A 472 2.35 -16.17 7.58
CA TYR A 472 2.29 -17.12 8.71
C TYR A 472 1.26 -18.23 8.60
N ARG A 473 0.11 -17.94 8.00
CA ARG A 473 -1.04 -18.82 7.92
C ARG A 473 -0.96 -19.68 6.68
N THR A 474 -1.41 -20.92 6.84
CA THR A 474 -1.40 -21.92 5.78
C THR A 474 -2.81 -22.41 5.56
N PRO A 475 -3.68 -21.67 4.84
CA PRO A 475 -5.00 -22.19 4.47
C PRO A 475 -4.87 -23.46 3.61
N ALA A 476 -5.87 -24.34 3.68
CA ALA A 476 -5.97 -25.47 2.76
C ALA A 476 -6.54 -24.97 1.43
N ILE A 477 -5.75 -25.09 0.35
CA ILE A 477 -6.09 -24.53 -0.96
C ILE A 477 -6.17 -25.65 -2.00
N GLU A 478 -7.37 -25.87 -2.53
CA GLU A 478 -7.58 -26.87 -3.57
C GLU A 478 -8.51 -26.37 -4.66
N ARG A 479 -8.16 -26.64 -5.93
CA ARG A 479 -9.06 -26.37 -7.06
C ARG A 479 -9.48 -24.90 -7.14
N ILE A 480 -8.52 -24.00 -6.97
CA ILE A 480 -8.72 -22.57 -7.21
C ILE A 480 -8.44 -22.24 -8.66
N HIS A 481 -9.27 -21.38 -9.24
CA HIS A 481 -9.01 -20.81 -10.55
C HIS A 481 -8.72 -19.33 -10.40
N ILE A 482 -7.52 -18.89 -10.77
CA ILE A 482 -7.15 -17.47 -10.83
C ILE A 482 -7.01 -17.09 -12.30
N GLU A 483 -7.67 -16.01 -12.71
CA GLU A 483 -7.63 -15.50 -14.08
C GLU A 483 -7.42 -13.98 -14.10
N HIS A 484 -6.60 -13.48 -15.02
CA HIS A 484 -6.38 -12.03 -15.18
C HIS A 484 -5.84 -11.35 -13.92
N SER A 485 -4.93 -12.02 -13.20
CA SER A 485 -4.22 -11.41 -12.07
C SER A 485 -3.11 -10.50 -12.58
N ARG A 486 -3.12 -9.22 -12.20
CA ARG A 486 -2.10 -8.28 -12.68
C ARG A 486 -0.82 -8.25 -11.85
N HIS A 487 -0.77 -9.07 -10.81
CA HIS A 487 0.40 -9.36 -10.00
C HIS A 487 0.45 -10.88 -9.70
N ILE A 488 1.16 -11.29 -8.65
CA ILE A 488 1.41 -12.67 -8.28
C ILE A 488 0.07 -13.40 -8.06
N GLY A 489 -0.07 -14.62 -8.59
CA GLY A 489 -1.27 -15.43 -8.39
C GLY A 489 -1.40 -15.88 -6.92
N PHE A 490 -0.41 -16.63 -6.44
CA PHE A 490 -0.32 -17.05 -5.03
C PHE A 490 1.01 -16.61 -4.43
N GLU A 491 0.94 -15.95 -3.27
CA GLU A 491 2.12 -15.62 -2.49
C GLU A 491 2.07 -16.27 -1.11
N PHE A 492 3.04 -17.12 -0.81
CA PHE A 492 3.18 -17.76 0.49
C PHE A 492 4.38 -17.16 1.24
N LEU A 493 4.12 -16.30 2.22
CA LEU A 493 5.14 -15.73 3.10
C LEU A 493 5.12 -16.45 4.45
N LEU A 494 6.25 -17.03 4.81
CA LEU A 494 6.49 -17.67 6.11
C LEU A 494 5.39 -18.70 6.47
N PRO A 495 5.14 -19.74 5.67
CA PRO A 495 4.11 -20.73 5.96
C PRO A 495 4.50 -21.62 7.16
N LYS A 496 3.76 -21.58 8.28
CA LYS A 496 4.09 -22.39 9.48
C LYS A 496 3.93 -23.90 9.32
N GLN A 497 3.01 -24.33 8.45
CA GLN A 497 2.70 -25.75 8.23
C GLN A 497 2.95 -26.13 6.77
N SER A 498 2.73 -27.41 6.44
CA SER A 498 2.76 -27.85 5.05
C SER A 498 1.74 -27.09 4.21
N ILE A 499 2.20 -26.51 3.10
CA ILE A 499 1.31 -25.90 2.11
C ILE A 499 0.62 -27.03 1.36
N LEU A 500 -0.70 -27.12 1.51
CA LEU A 500 -1.54 -27.95 0.66
C LEU A 500 -2.06 -27.09 -0.49
N PHE A 501 -1.43 -27.24 -1.66
CA PHE A 501 -1.83 -26.57 -2.90
C PHE A 501 -1.97 -27.61 -4.01
N GLY A 502 -3.20 -27.83 -4.49
CA GLY A 502 -3.47 -28.89 -5.47
C GLY A 502 -4.60 -28.58 -6.44
N TYR A 503 -4.47 -29.09 -7.67
CA TYR A 503 -5.51 -29.04 -8.71
C TYR A 503 -6.00 -27.63 -9.10
N SER A 504 -5.18 -26.59 -8.83
CA SER A 504 -5.48 -25.19 -9.15
C SER A 504 -5.03 -24.82 -10.56
N ARG A 505 -5.67 -23.82 -11.16
CA ARG A 505 -5.36 -23.29 -12.49
C ARG A 505 -5.17 -21.78 -12.41
N ILE A 506 -4.02 -21.30 -12.86
CA ILE A 506 -3.68 -19.88 -12.89
C ILE A 506 -3.41 -19.52 -14.36
N THR A 507 -4.16 -18.56 -14.89
CA THR A 507 -4.08 -18.15 -16.30
C THR A 507 -4.07 -16.63 -16.42
N ASN A 508 -3.34 -16.10 -17.40
CA ASN A 508 -3.25 -14.67 -17.67
C ASN A 508 -2.78 -13.86 -16.45
N SER A 509 -1.78 -14.37 -15.72
CA SER A 509 -1.07 -13.61 -14.68
C SER A 509 0.09 -12.83 -15.29
N LEU A 510 0.24 -11.55 -14.95
CA LEU A 510 1.31 -10.69 -15.49
C LEU A 510 2.68 -10.87 -14.81
N ASP A 511 2.70 -11.54 -13.66
CA ASP A 511 3.89 -11.75 -12.82
C ASP A 511 4.04 -13.26 -12.50
N LEU A 512 4.73 -13.64 -11.41
CA LEU A 512 4.85 -15.03 -10.97
C LEU A 512 3.47 -15.65 -10.67
N ALA A 513 3.23 -16.86 -11.20
CA ALA A 513 2.01 -17.60 -10.89
C ALA A 513 1.95 -18.00 -9.41
N VAL A 514 3.07 -18.49 -8.87
CA VAL A 514 3.23 -18.85 -7.46
C VAL A 514 4.58 -18.35 -6.97
N ASN A 515 4.56 -17.59 -5.88
CA ASN A 515 5.73 -17.12 -5.15
C ASN A 515 5.71 -17.70 -3.73
N GLY A 516 6.86 -18.11 -3.21
CA GLY A 516 6.97 -18.77 -1.93
C GLY A 516 8.25 -18.39 -1.20
N LEU A 517 8.09 -17.90 0.02
CA LEU A 517 9.13 -17.42 0.89
C LEU A 517 9.07 -18.14 2.23
N VAL A 518 9.94 -19.14 2.45
CA VAL A 518 9.89 -20.00 3.63
C VAL A 518 11.15 -19.81 4.48
N TYR A 519 11.01 -19.28 5.70
CA TYR A 519 12.14 -18.95 6.57
C TYR A 519 12.00 -19.47 8.01
N TYR A 520 12.28 -20.77 8.18
CA TYR A 520 12.37 -21.42 9.50
C TYR A 520 13.72 -22.07 9.80
N GLY A 521 14.60 -22.16 8.81
CA GLY A 521 15.90 -22.80 8.97
C GLY A 521 16.76 -22.11 10.02
N GLN A 522 17.27 -22.90 10.97
CA GLN A 522 18.31 -22.50 11.89
C GLN A 522 19.62 -23.11 11.40
N SER A 523 20.56 -22.27 10.94
CA SER A 523 21.94 -22.71 10.67
C SER A 523 22.79 -22.49 11.92
N THR A 524 23.58 -23.49 12.30
CA THR A 524 24.67 -23.39 13.29
C THR A 524 25.96 -22.85 12.68
N HIS A 525 26.02 -22.68 11.36
CA HIS A 525 27.18 -22.13 10.67
C HIS A 525 27.09 -20.60 10.54
N GLU A 526 28.25 -19.94 10.49
CA GLU A 526 28.37 -18.49 10.31
C GLU A 526 27.80 -18.00 8.97
N LYS A 527 27.76 -18.88 7.95
CA LYS A 527 27.12 -18.58 6.67
C LYS A 527 25.63 -18.88 6.69
N SER A 528 24.85 -17.98 6.10
CA SER A 528 23.44 -18.23 5.77
C SER A 528 23.34 -19.52 4.93
N THR A 529 22.35 -20.36 5.24
CA THR A 529 22.00 -21.54 4.42
C THR A 529 20.92 -21.22 3.39
N PHE A 530 20.57 -19.94 3.26
CA PHE A 530 19.53 -19.45 2.37
C PHE A 530 20.16 -18.67 1.22
N ASP A 531 19.94 -19.17 0.01
CA ASP A 531 20.21 -18.48 -1.24
C ASP A 531 18.88 -18.05 -1.85
N LEU A 532 18.69 -16.74 -2.07
CA LEU A 532 17.54 -16.21 -2.77
C LEU A 532 17.74 -16.42 -4.28
N LEU A 533 16.83 -17.16 -4.91
CA LEU A 533 16.85 -17.40 -6.36
C LEU A 533 16.38 -16.18 -7.18
N TYR A 534 15.62 -15.27 -6.54
CA TYR A 534 15.09 -14.04 -7.15
C TYR A 534 14.86 -12.97 -6.07
N GLU A 535 14.92 -11.69 -6.45
CA GLU A 535 14.64 -10.57 -5.54
C GLU A 535 13.18 -10.60 -5.08
N GLN A 536 12.96 -10.69 -3.76
CA GLN A 536 11.63 -10.74 -3.18
C GLN A 536 11.22 -9.35 -2.71
N ASN A 537 10.34 -8.69 -3.47
CA ASN A 537 9.73 -7.44 -3.03
C ASN A 537 8.39 -7.73 -2.35
N ILE A 538 8.36 -7.65 -1.02
CA ILE A 538 7.10 -7.76 -0.27
C ILE A 538 6.30 -6.48 -0.54
N ASN A 539 5.41 -6.57 -1.53
CA ASN A 539 4.59 -5.46 -1.98
C ASN A 539 3.38 -5.23 -1.05
N GLY A 540 2.97 -3.96 -0.95
CA GLY A 540 1.95 -3.53 -0.01
C GLY A 540 2.45 -3.37 1.43
N LYS A 541 1.50 -3.24 2.36
CA LYS A 541 1.73 -3.23 3.82
C LYS A 541 1.30 -4.60 4.35
N PRO A 542 2.23 -5.55 4.51
CA PRO A 542 1.91 -6.91 4.94
C PRO A 542 1.45 -6.91 6.41
N PHE A 543 0.14 -7.04 6.61
CA PHE A 543 -0.43 -7.24 7.94
C PHE A 543 0.23 -8.47 8.60
N SER A 544 0.53 -8.43 9.91
CA SER A 544 1.30 -9.46 10.64
C SER A 544 2.82 -9.46 10.49
N LEU A 545 3.43 -8.61 9.67
CA LEU A 545 4.88 -8.39 9.70
C LEU A 545 5.20 -7.05 10.35
N LEU A 546 6.16 -7.04 11.28
CA LEU A 546 6.59 -5.78 11.89
C LEU A 546 7.40 -4.96 10.89
N ASP A 547 6.87 -3.79 10.55
CA ASP A 547 7.59 -2.72 9.88
C ASP A 547 8.44 -1.96 10.92
N ILE A 548 9.76 -1.98 10.76
CA ILE A 548 10.70 -1.30 11.66
C ILE A 548 10.46 0.21 11.70
N CYS A 549 9.93 0.79 10.62
CA CYS A 549 9.63 2.22 10.55
C CYS A 549 8.24 2.58 11.09
N ASN A 550 7.46 1.61 11.54
CA ASN A 550 6.16 1.85 12.17
C ASN A 550 6.29 2.61 13.50
N ALA A 551 5.16 3.07 14.05
CA ALA A 551 4.98 3.96 15.19
C ALA A 551 5.38 3.39 16.54
N HIS A 552 5.13 2.09 16.73
CA HIS A 552 5.22 1.48 18.04
C HIS A 552 6.66 1.49 18.51
N ARG A 553 7.01 2.39 19.42
CA ARG A 553 8.38 2.52 19.91
C ARG A 553 8.85 1.26 20.64
N ILE A 554 7.96 0.66 21.44
CA ILE A 554 8.23 -0.53 22.23
C ILE A 554 7.56 -1.73 21.58
N VAL A 555 8.33 -2.79 21.37
CA VAL A 555 7.87 -4.09 20.90
C VAL A 555 8.22 -5.12 21.96
N ASN A 556 7.19 -5.68 22.61
CA ASN A 556 7.38 -6.73 23.59
C ASN A 556 7.46 -8.09 22.88
N ILE A 557 8.61 -8.75 23.00
CA ILE A 557 8.91 -10.07 22.43
C ILE A 557 8.71 -11.16 23.49
N LYS A 558 7.83 -12.12 23.24
CA LYS A 558 7.65 -13.35 24.04
C LYS A 558 8.53 -14.50 23.55
N TYR A 559 8.58 -14.72 22.23
CA TYR A 559 9.23 -15.88 21.61
C TYR A 559 10.12 -15.50 20.43
N ARG A 560 9.52 -15.27 19.26
CA ARG A 560 10.22 -14.96 18.02
C ARG A 560 9.42 -13.94 17.22
N LEU A 561 10.15 -13.05 16.57
CA LEU A 561 9.63 -12.01 15.72
C LEU A 561 10.41 -12.02 14.41
N ILE A 562 9.70 -11.95 13.28
CA ILE A 562 10.33 -11.69 11.99
C ILE A 562 9.97 -10.26 11.60
N THR A 563 11.00 -9.46 11.43
CA THR A 563 10.89 -8.09 10.95
C THR A 563 11.24 -8.06 9.47
N TYR A 564 10.69 -7.10 8.76
CA TYR A 564 11.15 -6.77 7.42
C TYR A 564 11.60 -5.32 7.40
N TYR A 565 12.58 -5.05 6.56
CA TYR A 565 13.02 -3.70 6.26
C TYR A 565 12.77 -3.47 4.79
N LYS A 566 11.93 -2.48 4.48
CA LYS A 566 11.71 -2.04 3.11
C LYS A 566 12.55 -0.80 2.88
N TYR A 567 13.52 -0.90 1.98
CA TYR A 567 14.26 0.27 1.55
C TYR A 567 13.33 1.22 0.80
N GLY A 568 13.38 2.50 1.18
CA GLY A 568 12.78 3.60 0.45
C GLY A 568 13.85 4.57 -0.01
N SER A 569 13.48 5.46 -0.90
CA SER A 569 14.31 6.56 -1.40
C SER A 569 14.59 7.67 -0.38
N ASP A 570 13.72 7.77 0.63
CA ASP A 570 13.83 8.81 1.66
C ASP A 570 14.79 8.32 2.76
N TYR A 571 15.78 9.16 3.12
CA TYR A 571 16.60 8.91 4.30
C TYR A 571 15.70 8.91 5.54
N GLN A 572 15.46 7.73 6.10
CA GLN A 572 14.70 7.56 7.33
C GLN A 572 15.54 6.79 8.34
N THR A 573 15.71 7.38 9.52
CA THR A 573 16.28 6.68 10.67
C THR A 573 15.12 6.07 11.44
N CYS A 574 14.97 4.75 11.41
CA CYS A 574 13.89 4.06 12.11
C CYS A 574 14.43 3.38 13.37
N SER A 575 13.76 3.56 14.51
CA SER A 575 14.20 2.99 15.79
C SER A 575 13.11 2.22 16.52
N LYS A 576 13.47 1.08 17.13
CA LYS A 576 12.57 0.20 17.88
C LYS A 576 13.26 -0.31 19.15
N LEU A 577 12.55 -0.21 20.28
CA LEU A 577 12.94 -0.81 21.54
C LEU A 577 12.28 -2.20 21.65
N PHE A 578 13.10 -3.26 21.64
CA PHE A 578 12.62 -4.62 21.86
C PHE A 578 12.77 -4.99 23.33
N CYS A 579 11.67 -5.28 24.00
CA CYS A 579 11.64 -5.69 25.41
C CYS A 579 11.15 -7.14 25.52
N SER A 580 11.52 -7.88 26.56
CA SER A 580 10.93 -9.19 26.83
C SER A 580 10.60 -9.31 28.30
N ASN A 581 9.39 -9.80 28.60
CA ASN A 581 8.97 -10.12 29.96
C ASN A 581 9.49 -11.50 30.42
N ASN A 582 10.16 -12.24 29.54
CA ASN A 582 10.74 -13.54 29.81
C ASN A 582 12.17 -13.34 30.37
N PRO A 583 12.60 -14.00 31.45
CA PRO A 583 13.95 -13.85 32.02
C PRO A 583 15.10 -14.29 31.10
N TYR A 584 14.81 -14.80 29.90
CA TYR A 584 15.80 -15.24 28.92
C TYR A 584 16.30 -14.08 28.05
N LYS A 585 17.51 -14.25 27.50
CA LYS A 585 18.17 -13.28 26.60
C LYS A 585 17.40 -13.16 25.28
N ILE A 586 17.20 -11.94 24.79
CA ILE A 586 16.72 -11.69 23.42
C ILE A 586 17.86 -12.03 22.45
N GLY A 587 17.63 -12.95 21.53
CA GLY A 587 18.53 -13.25 20.42
C GLY A 587 18.02 -12.59 19.14
N ILE A 588 18.88 -11.80 18.49
CA ILE A 588 18.57 -11.17 17.20
C ILE A 588 19.38 -11.88 16.11
N ARG A 589 18.73 -12.33 15.05
CA ARG A 589 19.39 -12.88 13.86
C ARG A 589 18.98 -12.06 12.66
N PHE A 590 19.96 -11.48 11.98
CA PHE A 590 19.72 -10.78 10.73
C PHE A 590 19.85 -11.75 9.58
N PHE A 591 18.86 -11.72 8.70
CA PHE A 591 19.00 -12.18 7.34
C PHE A 591 19.00 -10.94 6.47
N GLN A 592 20.10 -10.74 5.77
CA GLN A 592 20.32 -9.57 4.95
C GLN A 592 19.99 -9.96 3.52
N ALA A 593 18.83 -9.51 3.03
CA ALA A 593 18.38 -9.70 1.67
C ALA A 593 18.11 -8.33 1.05
N ASN A 594 18.54 -8.16 -0.20
CA ASN A 594 18.34 -6.94 -0.96
C ASN A 594 18.85 -5.69 -0.23
N LEU A 595 20.09 -5.76 0.27
CA LEU A 595 20.81 -4.54 0.54
C LEU A 595 20.88 -3.73 -0.74
N LEU A 596 20.35 -2.51 -0.69
CA LEU A 596 20.67 -1.53 -1.70
C LEU A 596 22.19 -1.47 -1.83
N ASN A 597 22.71 -1.70 -3.03
CA ASN A 597 24.11 -1.42 -3.34
C ASN A 597 24.28 0.11 -3.45
N SER A 598 23.96 0.81 -2.36
CA SER A 598 24.24 2.22 -2.26
C SER A 598 25.75 2.32 -2.11
N THR A 599 26.40 3.06 -3.01
CA THR A 599 27.84 3.38 -2.89
C THR A 599 28.15 4.26 -1.66
N TYR A 600 27.15 4.53 -0.83
CA TYR A 600 27.25 5.26 0.42
C TYR A 600 27.47 4.27 1.57
N GLN A 601 28.54 4.47 2.33
CA GLN A 601 28.85 3.74 3.58
C GLN A 601 27.82 3.96 4.72
N ASN A 602 26.62 4.44 4.42
CA ASN A 602 25.69 5.02 5.38
C ASN A 602 24.41 4.19 5.61
N ASP A 603 24.30 3.00 5.02
CA ASP A 603 23.26 2.03 5.38
C ASP A 603 23.84 1.11 6.45
N TRP A 604 23.34 1.29 7.68
CA TRP A 604 23.84 0.61 8.86
C TRP A 604 22.71 0.30 9.82
N ILE A 605 22.73 -0.90 10.38
CA ILE A 605 21.81 -1.31 11.43
C ILE A 605 22.60 -1.32 12.73
N GLU A 606 22.27 -0.43 13.65
CA GLU A 606 22.84 -0.44 14.99
C GLU A 606 21.99 -1.24 15.96
N ILE A 607 22.65 -1.95 16.88
CA ILE A 607 21.99 -2.61 18.00
C ILE A 607 22.56 -2.05 19.29
N HIS A 608 21.70 -1.41 20.06
CA HIS A 608 22.04 -0.84 21.35
C HIS A 608 21.44 -1.69 22.48
N ARG A 609 22.20 -1.88 23.55
CA ARG A 609 21.65 -2.28 24.85
C ARG A 609 21.25 -1.02 25.58
N VAL A 610 19.97 -0.94 25.92
CA VAL A 610 19.41 0.13 26.74
C VAL A 610 19.34 -0.34 28.19
N THR A 611 19.94 0.40 29.11
CA THR A 611 19.92 0.14 30.56
C THR A 611 19.62 1.43 31.31
N ASN A 612 19.01 1.35 32.50
CA ASN A 612 18.89 2.52 33.37
C ASN A 612 20.06 2.54 34.35
N ASP A 613 20.66 3.71 34.57
CA ASP A 613 21.64 3.92 35.63
C ASP A 613 20.97 4.00 37.02
N GLU A 614 21.78 4.11 38.07
CA GLU A 614 21.31 4.15 39.47
C GLU A 614 20.40 5.36 39.77
N ASN A 615 20.41 6.39 38.91
CA ASN A 615 19.59 7.59 39.02
C ASN A 615 18.34 7.54 38.11
N GLY A 616 18.12 6.44 37.39
CA GLY A 616 17.01 6.28 36.45
C GLY A 616 17.21 6.96 35.10
N HIS A 617 18.43 7.38 34.76
CA HIS A 617 18.77 7.86 33.43
C HIS A 617 19.08 6.71 32.49
N GLU A 618 18.57 6.81 31.28
CA GLU A 618 18.76 5.83 30.22
C GLU A 618 20.20 5.91 29.68
N LYS A 619 20.90 4.77 29.69
CA LYS A 619 22.26 4.56 29.18
C LYS A 619 22.20 3.60 27.99
N ASN A 620 22.71 4.07 26.86
CA ASN A 620 22.78 3.32 25.61
C ASN A 620 24.20 2.82 25.36
N GLU A 621 24.37 1.51 25.26
CA GLU A 621 25.62 0.83 24.93
C GLU A 621 25.48 0.19 23.55
N LEU A 622 26.23 0.67 22.55
CA LEU A 622 26.30 0.02 21.24
C LEU A 622 26.88 -1.39 21.41
N LEU A 623 26.08 -2.42 21.12
CA LEU A 623 26.51 -3.81 21.18
C LEU A 623 27.19 -4.24 19.87
N THR A 624 26.60 -3.86 18.74
CA THR A 624 27.10 -4.19 17.41
C THR A 624 26.44 -3.29 16.37
N TYR A 625 27.04 -3.21 15.19
CA TYR A 625 26.46 -2.55 14.03
C TYR A 625 26.73 -3.42 12.79
N LEU A 626 25.80 -3.42 11.85
CA LEU A 626 25.91 -4.08 10.56
C LEU A 626 26.02 -3.01 9.49
N THR A 627 26.94 -3.15 8.55
CA THR A 627 27.08 -2.28 7.37
C THR A 627 26.75 -3.06 6.10
N ASN A 628 26.50 -2.35 5.01
CA ASN A 628 26.61 -2.93 3.66
C ASN A 628 28.03 -3.48 3.43
N GLY A 629 28.22 -4.80 3.51
CA GLY A 629 29.52 -5.44 3.28
C GLY A 629 29.58 -6.91 3.68
#